data_AF-A0A2C9MAM9-F1
#
_entry.id   AF-A0A2C9MAM9-F1
#
_cell.length_a   1.000
_cell.length_b   1.000
_cell.length_c   1.000
_cell.angle_alpha   90.00
_cell.angle_beta   90.00
_cell.angle_gamma   90.00
#
_symmetry.space_group_name_H-M   'P 1'
#
loop_
_entity.id
_entity.type
_entity.pdbx_description
1 polymer ?
#
loop_
_entity_poly.entity_id
_entity_poly.type
_entity_poly.pdbx_seq_one_letter_code
_entity_poly.pdbx_strand_id
1 'polypeptide(L)'
;MSVIMIGFDSVSRYHFMRAMNETYDFLLNDLLSFDMTMHSQVGKNSFPNFLPFMTGRSAQETYQWWSDKKNADPFDHLWKDFERAGYRKFFSEDNPGIGAFNYLTPGFLKTPATHYSKSITFAIEQDELIRNASSHCIGNQPEVLFHLEYFKSFLDKFPRKPLYALLFFTRISHDDITMLRIIDDHVYSFFKKLKILDI
;
A
#
# COMPACT_ATOMS: atom_id res chain seq x y z
N MET A 1 19.47 -1.09 -5.27
CA MET A 1 18.67 -0.32 -4.32
C MET A 1 17.21 -0.49 -4.67
N SER A 2 16.43 -1.01 -3.74
CA SER A 2 14.99 -1.22 -3.87
C SER A 2 14.24 -0.03 -3.26
N VAL A 3 12.99 0.19 -3.67
CA VAL A 3 12.10 1.19 -3.10
C VAL A 3 10.84 0.47 -2.63
N ILE A 4 10.57 0.52 -1.32
CA ILE A 4 9.43 -0.14 -0.70
C ILE A 4 8.59 0.92 -0.01
N MET A 5 7.31 0.96 -0.34
CA MET A 5 6.36 1.89 0.23
C MET A 5 5.24 1.11 0.90
N ILE A 6 4.97 1.44 2.16
CA ILE A 6 3.87 0.91 2.94
C ILE A 6 2.99 2.10 3.33
N GLY A 7 1.71 2.03 2.98
CA GLY A 7 0.73 3.04 3.33
C GLY A 7 -0.47 2.44 4.05
N PHE A 8 -1.09 3.26 4.90
CA PHE A 8 -2.30 2.92 5.65
C PHE A 8 -3.36 3.98 5.37
N ASP A 9 -4.57 3.56 5.03
CA ASP A 9 -5.66 4.48 4.70
C ASP A 9 -6.24 5.13 5.97
N SER A 10 -6.70 6.37 5.85
CA SER A 10 -7.29 7.15 6.96
C SER A 10 -6.38 7.37 8.18
N VAL A 11 -5.05 7.22 8.03
CA VAL A 11 -4.09 7.40 9.13
C VAL A 11 -3.40 8.76 9.07
N SER A 12 -3.62 9.61 10.08
CA SER A 12 -2.85 10.85 10.27
C SER A 12 -1.50 10.58 10.94
N ARG A 13 -0.53 11.49 10.77
CA ARG A 13 0.79 11.41 11.44
C ARG A 13 0.68 11.19 12.96
N TYR A 14 -0.13 12.01 13.64
CA TYR A 14 -0.29 11.89 15.10
C TYR A 14 -0.99 10.60 15.52
N HIS A 15 -1.87 10.05 14.67
CA HIS A 15 -2.47 8.76 14.93
C HIS A 15 -1.45 7.63 14.77
N PHE A 16 -0.64 7.66 13.71
CA PHE A 16 0.46 6.72 13.50
C PHE A 16 1.42 6.71 14.69
N MET A 17 1.85 7.87 15.18
CA MET A 17 2.74 7.98 16.35
C MET A 17 2.18 7.33 17.63
N ARG A 18 0.85 7.29 17.80
CA ARG A 18 0.21 6.72 19.00
C ARG A 18 -0.18 5.25 18.83
N ALA A 19 -0.66 4.88 17.65
CA ALA A 19 -1.16 3.55 17.37
C ALA A 19 -0.03 2.60 16.96
N MET A 20 1.03 3.10 16.34
CA MET A 20 2.15 2.32 15.82
C MET A 20 3.46 2.75 16.50
N ASN A 21 3.48 2.81 17.84
CA ASN A 21 4.60 3.38 18.58
C ASN A 21 5.88 2.55 18.43
N GLU A 22 5.80 1.21 18.43
CA GLU A 22 6.97 0.34 18.26
C GLU A 22 7.55 0.49 16.86
N THR A 23 6.69 0.52 15.84
CA THR A 23 7.12 0.79 14.46
C THR A 23 7.72 2.19 14.33
N TYR A 24 7.06 3.22 14.87
CA TYR A 24 7.52 4.60 14.77
C TYR A 24 8.88 4.81 15.45
N ASP A 25 9.06 4.27 16.66
CA ASP A 25 10.32 4.36 17.40
C ASP A 25 11.45 3.63 16.66
N PHE A 26 11.17 2.47 16.06
CA PHE A 26 12.14 1.77 15.22
C PHE A 26 12.52 2.56 13.97
N LEU A 27 11.54 3.17 13.28
CA LEU A 27 11.82 3.99 12.10
C LEU A 27 12.78 5.15 12.46
N LEU A 28 12.57 5.84 13.58
CA LEU A 28 13.38 6.99 13.95
C LEU A 28 14.71 6.63 14.61
N ASN A 29 14.73 5.70 15.54
CA ASN A 29 15.90 5.43 16.37
C ASN A 29 16.82 4.36 15.76
N ASP A 30 16.24 3.36 15.07
CA ASP A 30 17.00 2.25 14.50
C ASP A 30 17.32 2.43 13.02
N LEU A 31 16.38 2.94 12.22
CA LEU A 31 16.58 3.20 10.80
C LEU A 31 17.04 4.64 10.51
N LEU A 32 17.06 5.52 11.51
CA LEU A 32 17.42 6.93 11.37
C LEU A 32 16.59 7.64 10.28
N SER A 33 15.31 7.27 10.20
CA SER A 33 14.39 7.80 9.20
C SER A 33 14.09 9.27 9.43
N PHE A 34 13.76 9.98 8.36
CA PHE A 34 13.32 11.37 8.42
C PHE A 34 11.80 11.47 8.51
N ASP A 35 11.29 12.09 9.57
CA ASP A 35 9.86 12.39 9.73
C ASP A 35 9.48 13.70 9.04
N MET A 36 8.67 13.60 7.99
CA MET A 36 8.20 14.72 7.19
C MET A 36 7.04 15.47 7.86
N THR A 37 7.33 16.20 8.94
CA THR A 37 6.32 16.90 9.77
C THR A 37 5.43 17.91 9.04
N MET A 38 5.89 18.41 7.88
CA MET A 38 5.17 19.39 7.05
C MET A 38 4.48 18.76 5.83
N HIS A 39 4.55 17.44 5.66
CA HIS A 39 3.83 16.74 4.61
C HIS A 39 2.36 16.58 4.99
N SER A 40 1.45 16.95 4.09
CA SER A 40 0.01 16.93 4.33
C SER A 40 -0.75 16.43 3.11
N GLN A 41 -1.98 15.99 3.35
CA GLN A 41 -2.93 15.63 2.31
C GLN A 41 -3.28 16.83 1.43
N VAL A 42 -3.49 16.56 0.15
CA VAL A 42 -3.89 17.53 -0.89
C VAL A 42 -5.29 17.26 -1.44
N GLY A 43 -5.96 16.22 -0.92
CA GLY A 43 -7.33 15.86 -1.26
C GLY A 43 -8.06 15.20 -0.09
N LYS A 44 -9.37 14.99 -0.27
CA LYS A 44 -10.24 14.43 0.78
C LYS A 44 -10.14 12.90 0.93
N ASN A 45 -10.04 12.19 -0.19
CA ASN A 45 -10.08 10.72 -0.25
C ASN A 45 -8.73 10.17 -0.73
N SER A 46 -8.57 8.85 -0.77
CA SER A 46 -7.33 8.17 -1.14
C SER A 46 -6.86 8.57 -2.55
N PHE A 47 -7.75 8.52 -3.56
CA PHE A 47 -7.39 8.84 -4.95
C PHE A 47 -6.74 10.24 -5.15
N PRO A 48 -7.35 11.37 -4.74
CA PRO A 48 -6.75 12.68 -4.95
C PRO A 48 -5.46 12.93 -4.16
N ASN A 49 -5.16 12.11 -3.15
CA ASN A 49 -3.87 12.12 -2.44
C ASN A 49 -2.83 11.24 -3.13
N PHE A 50 -3.22 10.05 -3.58
CA PHE A 50 -2.35 9.11 -4.31
C PHE A 50 -1.94 9.62 -5.68
N LEU A 51 -2.84 10.31 -6.38
CA LEU A 51 -2.59 10.79 -7.73
C LEU A 51 -1.36 11.70 -7.84
N PRO A 52 -1.23 12.80 -7.07
CA PRO A 52 -0.04 13.65 -7.10
C PRO A 52 1.20 12.93 -6.60
N PHE A 53 1.08 12.03 -5.63
CA PHE A 53 2.20 11.21 -5.18
C PHE A 53 2.72 10.30 -6.30
N MET A 54 1.83 9.71 -7.09
CA MET A 54 2.18 8.74 -8.14
C MET A 54 2.47 9.37 -9.50
N THR A 55 2.04 10.59 -9.77
CA THR A 55 2.09 11.21 -11.12
C THR A 55 2.64 12.64 -11.13
N GLY A 56 2.83 13.26 -9.96
CA GLY A 56 3.18 14.67 -9.84
C GLY A 56 2.06 15.65 -10.23
N ARG A 57 0.85 15.18 -10.54
CA ARG A 57 -0.30 16.01 -10.95
C ARG A 57 -1.41 16.00 -9.92
N SER A 58 -2.03 17.16 -9.72
CA SER A 58 -3.20 17.26 -8.86
C SER A 58 -4.42 16.58 -9.50
N ALA A 59 -5.40 16.22 -8.67
CA ALA A 59 -6.70 15.73 -9.15
C ALA A 59 -7.40 16.78 -10.01
N GLN A 60 -7.33 18.07 -9.63
CA GLN A 60 -7.94 19.16 -10.38
C GLN A 60 -7.41 19.29 -11.81
N GLU A 61 -6.08 19.23 -12.00
CA GLU A 61 -5.48 19.25 -13.35
C GLU A 61 -5.85 18.01 -14.16
N THR A 62 -5.93 16.85 -13.49
CA THR A 62 -6.24 15.58 -14.14
C THR A 62 -7.69 15.52 -14.62
N TYR A 63 -8.64 16.06 -13.84
CA TYR A 63 -10.04 16.12 -14.22
C TYR A 63 -10.35 17.01 -15.44
N GLN A 64 -9.39 17.81 -15.91
CA GLN A 64 -9.56 18.62 -17.13
C GLN A 64 -9.62 17.76 -18.41
N TRP A 65 -9.04 16.55 -18.38
CA TRP A 65 -8.93 15.68 -19.56
C TRP A 65 -9.31 14.21 -19.29
N TRP A 66 -9.38 13.82 -18.01
CA TRP A 66 -9.80 12.50 -17.56
C TRP A 66 -11.06 12.57 -16.70
N SER A 67 -11.85 11.50 -16.68
CA SER A 67 -13.02 11.36 -15.79
C SER A 67 -12.87 10.07 -14.98
N ASP A 68 -13.35 10.12 -13.75
CA ASP A 68 -13.52 9.01 -12.80
C ASP A 68 -14.23 7.76 -13.36
N LYS A 69 -14.96 7.88 -14.47
CA LYS A 69 -15.56 6.76 -15.20
C LYS A 69 -14.57 6.00 -16.10
N LYS A 70 -13.36 6.52 -16.29
CA LYS A 70 -12.30 5.92 -17.12
C LYS A 70 -11.25 5.26 -16.24
N ASN A 71 -10.52 4.31 -16.82
CA ASN A 71 -9.42 3.65 -16.12
C ASN A 71 -8.23 4.59 -15.89
N ALA A 72 -7.40 4.25 -14.90
CA ALA A 72 -6.20 5.00 -14.53
C ALA A 72 -5.00 4.76 -15.46
N ASP A 73 -5.07 3.79 -16.38
CA ASP A 73 -4.00 3.43 -17.34
C ASP A 73 -3.35 4.61 -18.11
N PRO A 74 -4.09 5.67 -18.49
CA PRO A 74 -3.52 6.79 -19.23
C PRO A 74 -2.55 7.67 -18.43
N PHE A 75 -2.60 7.66 -17.09
CA PHE A 75 -1.71 8.52 -16.30
C PHE A 75 -0.24 8.12 -16.51
N ASP A 76 0.68 9.07 -16.38
CA ASP A 76 2.10 8.77 -16.34
C ASP A 76 2.50 8.50 -14.88
N HIS A 77 2.27 7.26 -14.43
CA HIS A 77 2.54 6.86 -13.06
C HIS A 77 4.00 6.48 -12.87
N LEU A 78 4.47 6.63 -11.63
CA LEU A 78 5.79 6.23 -11.16
C LEU A 78 6.14 4.76 -11.48
N TRP A 79 5.12 3.89 -11.62
CA TRP A 79 5.29 2.52 -12.13
C TRP A 79 6.00 2.47 -13.49
N LYS A 80 5.68 3.38 -14.41
CA LYS A 80 6.28 3.42 -15.75
C LYS A 80 7.75 3.83 -15.70
N ASP A 81 8.12 4.74 -14.81
CA ASP A 81 9.52 5.13 -14.60
C ASP A 81 10.37 3.97 -14.07
N PHE A 82 9.89 3.30 -13.03
CA PHE A 82 10.58 2.14 -12.48
C PHE A 82 10.69 0.99 -13.48
N GLU A 83 9.66 0.76 -14.29
CA GLU A 83 9.71 -0.22 -15.39
C GLU A 83 10.78 0.14 -16.44
N ARG A 84 10.84 1.40 -16.88
CA ARG A 84 11.89 1.89 -17.79
C ARG A 84 13.29 1.73 -17.20
N ALA A 85 13.44 1.90 -15.88
CA ALA A 85 14.68 1.68 -15.15
C ALA A 85 15.00 0.19 -14.89
N GLY A 86 14.15 -0.75 -15.33
CA GLY A 86 14.37 -2.19 -15.20
C GLY A 86 13.98 -2.78 -13.84
N TYR A 87 13.24 -2.05 -13.01
CA TYR A 87 12.78 -2.52 -11.71
C TYR A 87 11.63 -3.53 -11.88
N ARG A 88 11.59 -4.52 -11.00
CA ARG A 88 10.36 -5.32 -10.83
C ARG A 88 9.37 -4.54 -10.01
N LYS A 89 8.10 -4.56 -10.42
CA LYS A 89 7.03 -3.82 -9.76
C LYS A 89 6.16 -4.77 -8.96
N PHE A 90 5.92 -4.44 -7.70
CA PHE A 90 5.00 -5.16 -6.82
C PHE A 90 3.94 -4.18 -6.31
N PHE A 91 2.67 -4.53 -6.47
CA PHE A 91 1.57 -3.74 -5.93
C PHE A 91 0.61 -4.66 -5.18
N SER A 92 0.30 -4.31 -3.94
CA SER A 92 -0.60 -5.08 -3.10
C SER A 92 -1.55 -4.17 -2.35
N GLU A 93 -2.83 -4.49 -2.43
CA GLU A 93 -3.90 -3.81 -1.71
C GLU A 93 -4.81 -4.86 -1.05
N ASP A 94 -5.24 -4.54 0.17
CA ASP A 94 -6.09 -5.40 0.99
C ASP A 94 -7.58 -5.24 0.70
N ASN A 95 -7.99 -4.19 -0.03
CA ASN A 95 -9.38 -3.97 -0.42
C ASN A 95 -9.55 -3.68 -1.91
N PRO A 96 -10.16 -4.60 -2.70
CA PRO A 96 -10.28 -4.43 -4.14
C PRO A 96 -11.39 -3.45 -4.55
N GLY A 97 -12.35 -3.16 -3.65
CA GLY A 97 -13.48 -2.26 -3.92
C GLY A 97 -13.21 -0.81 -3.57
N ILE A 98 -12.43 -0.56 -2.53
CA ILE A 98 -12.15 0.80 -2.02
C ILE A 98 -10.66 1.12 -1.90
N GLY A 99 -9.79 0.35 -2.57
CA GLY A 99 -8.36 0.64 -2.66
C GLY A 99 -8.04 2.00 -3.31
N ALA A 100 -6.77 2.40 -3.29
CA ALA A 100 -6.31 3.75 -3.60
C ALA A 100 -6.78 4.27 -4.98
N PHE A 101 -6.83 3.38 -5.97
CA PHE A 101 -7.31 3.69 -7.33
C PHE A 101 -8.68 3.08 -7.65
N ASN A 102 -9.31 2.37 -6.72
CA ASN A 102 -10.54 1.62 -6.99
C ASN A 102 -11.80 2.23 -6.35
N TYR A 103 -11.66 3.10 -5.35
CA TYR A 103 -12.81 3.82 -4.79
C TYR A 103 -13.44 4.78 -5.81
N LEU A 104 -14.69 4.51 -6.21
CA LEU A 104 -15.48 5.28 -7.19
C LEU A 104 -14.86 5.40 -8.58
N THR A 105 -13.84 4.59 -8.91
CA THR A 105 -13.26 4.54 -10.25
C THR A 105 -13.03 3.08 -10.66
N PRO A 106 -12.96 2.77 -11.96
CA PRO A 106 -12.70 1.39 -12.40
C PRO A 106 -11.26 0.93 -12.10
N GLY A 107 -10.37 1.81 -11.63
CA GLY A 107 -8.97 1.53 -11.37
C GLY A 107 -8.22 1.19 -12.67
N PHE A 108 -7.28 0.26 -12.59
CA PHE A 108 -6.47 -0.16 -13.73
C PHE A 108 -7.14 -1.26 -14.55
N LEU A 109 -7.16 -1.10 -15.88
CA LEU A 109 -7.53 -2.15 -16.82
C LEU A 109 -6.34 -3.08 -17.10
N LYS A 110 -5.16 -2.53 -17.35
CA LYS A 110 -3.91 -3.28 -17.48
C LYS A 110 -3.20 -3.31 -16.14
N THR A 111 -2.61 -4.46 -15.81
CA THR A 111 -1.88 -4.64 -14.55
C THR A 111 -0.76 -3.60 -14.44
N PRO A 112 -0.77 -2.72 -13.41
CA PRO A 112 0.21 -1.63 -13.29
C PRO A 112 1.60 -2.14 -12.86
N ALA A 113 1.63 -3.29 -12.18
CA ALA A 113 2.81 -3.91 -11.63
C ALA A 113 3.03 -5.33 -12.18
N THR A 114 4.25 -5.85 -12.08
CA THR A 114 4.56 -7.23 -12.49
C THR A 114 3.80 -8.24 -11.62
N HIS A 115 3.68 -7.94 -10.34
CA HIS A 115 2.85 -8.69 -9.40
C HIS A 115 1.82 -7.73 -8.80
N TYR A 116 0.54 -8.05 -8.99
CA TYR A 116 -0.57 -7.26 -8.46
C TYR A 116 -1.54 -8.17 -7.70
N SER A 117 -1.74 -7.92 -6.40
CA SER A 117 -2.53 -8.81 -5.54
C SER A 117 -4.03 -8.82 -5.85
N LYS A 118 -4.55 -7.88 -6.66
CA LYS A 118 -5.99 -7.65 -6.86
C LYS A 118 -6.80 -8.91 -7.17
N SER A 119 -6.32 -9.79 -8.06
CA SER A 119 -7.02 -11.03 -8.38
C SER A 119 -7.11 -11.98 -7.19
N ILE A 120 -6.06 -12.03 -6.36
CA ILE A 120 -6.03 -12.83 -5.13
C ILE A 120 -7.00 -12.24 -4.11
N THR A 121 -6.97 -10.92 -3.90
CA THR A 121 -7.87 -10.23 -2.97
C THR A 121 -9.34 -10.41 -3.41
N PHE A 122 -9.65 -10.37 -4.71
CA PHE A 122 -11.00 -10.67 -5.20
C PHE A 122 -11.45 -12.11 -4.94
N ALA A 123 -10.57 -13.09 -5.14
CA ALA A 123 -10.90 -14.49 -4.86
C ALA A 123 -11.19 -14.71 -3.37
N ILE A 124 -10.39 -14.08 -2.50
CA ILE A 124 -10.61 -14.08 -1.05
C ILE A 124 -11.98 -13.49 -0.67
N GLU A 125 -12.38 -12.37 -1.30
CA GLU A 125 -13.67 -11.73 -1.04
C GLU A 125 -14.89 -12.56 -1.46
N GLN A 126 -14.73 -13.45 -2.44
CA GLN A 126 -15.81 -14.29 -2.94
C GLN A 126 -15.94 -15.62 -2.18
N ASP A 127 -14.97 -15.95 -1.33
CA ASP A 127 -14.95 -17.19 -0.58
C ASP A 127 -15.42 -16.95 0.86
N GLU A 128 -16.66 -17.34 1.16
CA GLU A 128 -17.28 -17.17 2.49
C GLU A 128 -16.58 -17.96 3.60
N LEU A 129 -15.84 -19.02 3.27
CA LEU A 129 -15.09 -19.80 4.27
C LEU A 129 -13.78 -19.10 4.65
N ILE A 130 -13.18 -18.40 3.68
CA ILE A 130 -11.94 -17.64 3.88
C ILE A 130 -12.25 -16.26 4.47
N ARG A 131 -13.22 -15.54 3.91
CA ARG A 131 -13.70 -14.25 4.42
C ARG A 131 -14.73 -14.51 5.53
N ASN A 132 -14.24 -14.90 6.71
CA ASN A 132 -15.05 -15.02 7.91
C ASN A 132 -15.61 -13.63 8.32
N ALA A 133 -16.60 -13.60 9.21
CA ALA A 133 -17.31 -12.42 9.69
C ALA A 133 -16.42 -11.30 10.29
N SER A 134 -15.14 -11.57 10.58
CA SER A 134 -14.18 -10.53 10.95
C SER A 134 -13.58 -9.86 9.71
N SER A 135 -13.79 -8.56 9.59
CA SER A 135 -13.31 -7.72 8.50
C SER A 135 -11.78 -7.59 8.38
N HIS A 136 -10.96 -8.28 9.19
CA HIS A 136 -9.50 -8.06 9.22
C HIS A 136 -8.67 -9.34 9.12
N CYS A 137 -9.30 -10.50 8.89
CA CYS A 137 -8.62 -11.78 8.76
C CYS A 137 -8.92 -12.44 7.41
N ILE A 138 -7.97 -13.25 6.95
CA ILE A 138 -8.11 -14.21 5.86
C ILE A 138 -7.96 -15.59 6.50
N GLY A 139 -9.06 -16.33 6.63
CA GLY A 139 -9.11 -17.55 7.43
C GLY A 139 -8.71 -17.29 8.89
N ASN A 140 -7.61 -17.92 9.33
CA ASN A 140 -7.06 -17.77 10.69
C ASN A 140 -5.88 -16.78 10.78
N GLN A 141 -5.55 -16.06 9.70
CA GLN A 141 -4.40 -15.15 9.64
C GLN A 141 -4.87 -13.69 9.48
N PRO A 142 -4.28 -12.72 10.19
CA PRO A 142 -4.49 -11.30 9.92
C PRO A 142 -4.21 -10.94 8.45
N GLU A 143 -5.11 -10.21 7.80
CA GLU A 143 -5.00 -9.86 6.36
C GLU A 143 -3.71 -9.06 6.07
N VAL A 144 -3.31 -8.18 6.99
CA VAL A 144 -2.04 -7.42 6.87
C VAL A 144 -0.83 -8.36 6.78
N LEU A 145 -0.78 -9.42 7.61
CA LEU A 145 0.31 -10.39 7.56
C LEU A 145 0.32 -11.16 6.24
N PHE A 146 -0.85 -11.46 5.67
CA PHE A 146 -0.93 -12.14 4.37
C PHE A 146 -0.21 -11.33 3.29
N HIS A 147 -0.46 -10.02 3.20
CA HIS A 147 0.20 -9.17 2.21
C HIS A 147 1.70 -8.97 2.49
N LEU A 148 2.10 -8.86 3.76
CA LEU A 148 3.52 -8.76 4.13
C LEU A 148 4.30 -10.04 3.80
N GLU A 149 3.76 -11.23 4.09
CA GLU A 149 4.40 -12.50 3.74
C GLU A 149 4.34 -12.79 2.22
N TYR A 150 3.29 -12.33 1.53
CA TYR A 150 3.26 -12.37 0.06
C TYR A 150 4.38 -11.54 -0.54
N PHE A 151 4.61 -10.33 -0.03
CA PHE A 151 5.70 -9.49 -0.47
C PHE A 151 7.07 -10.07 -0.09
N LYS A 152 7.23 -10.64 1.10
CA LYS A 152 8.45 -11.35 1.49
C LYS A 152 8.77 -12.51 0.55
N SER A 153 7.77 -13.32 0.18
CA SER A 153 7.94 -14.40 -0.80
C SER A 153 8.42 -13.86 -2.16
N PHE A 154 7.97 -12.66 -2.54
CA PHE A 154 8.44 -11.98 -3.73
C PHE A 154 9.90 -11.51 -3.60
N LEU A 155 10.31 -10.97 -2.45
CA LEU A 155 11.72 -10.63 -2.15
C LEU A 155 12.62 -11.87 -2.26
N ASP A 156 12.23 -12.98 -1.62
CA ASP A 156 12.97 -14.25 -1.62
C ASP A 156 13.12 -14.82 -3.03
N LYS A 157 12.11 -14.62 -3.90
CA LYS A 157 12.16 -15.08 -5.28
C LYS A 157 13.09 -14.24 -6.17
N PHE A 158 13.29 -12.96 -5.85
CA PHE A 158 14.02 -12.02 -6.68
C PHE A 158 15.13 -11.24 -5.94
N PRO A 159 16.08 -11.92 -5.28
CA PRO A 159 17.01 -11.28 -4.34
C PRO A 159 18.04 -10.33 -4.99
N ARG A 160 18.24 -10.42 -6.32
CA ARG A 160 19.31 -9.68 -7.04
C ARG A 160 18.79 -8.60 -7.99
N LYS A 161 17.48 -8.38 -8.06
CA LYS A 161 16.91 -7.36 -8.95
C LYS A 161 16.33 -6.22 -8.14
N PRO A 162 16.57 -4.95 -8.53
CA PRO A 162 15.91 -3.83 -7.88
C PRO A 162 14.41 -3.95 -8.09
N LEU A 163 13.66 -3.56 -7.07
CA LEU A 163 12.21 -3.59 -7.10
C LEU A 163 11.63 -2.29 -6.56
N TYR A 164 10.43 -2.01 -7.05
CA TYR A 164 9.57 -0.96 -6.55
C TYR A 164 8.29 -1.62 -6.06
N ALA A 165 8.00 -1.48 -4.77
CA ALA A 165 6.86 -2.09 -4.10
C ALA A 165 5.97 -1.02 -3.47
N LEU A 166 4.66 -1.17 -3.67
CA LEU A 166 3.63 -0.45 -2.92
C LEU A 166 2.72 -1.47 -2.26
N LEU A 167 2.64 -1.41 -0.94
CA LEU A 167 1.63 -2.09 -0.15
C LEU A 167 0.72 -1.02 0.45
N PHE A 168 -0.57 -1.08 0.16
CA PHE A 168 -1.53 -0.14 0.69
C PHE A 168 -2.63 -0.87 1.46
N PHE A 169 -2.72 -0.57 2.74
CA PHE A 169 -3.63 -1.20 3.69
C PHE A 169 -4.81 -0.26 3.96
N THR A 170 -5.94 -0.54 3.32
CA THR A 170 -7.19 0.18 3.54
C THR A 170 -7.98 -0.42 4.68
N ARG A 171 -8.13 -1.75 4.71
CA ARG A 171 -9.15 -2.39 5.54
C ARG A 171 -8.91 -2.25 7.04
N ILE A 172 -7.65 -2.23 7.47
CA ILE A 172 -7.30 -2.24 8.90
C ILE A 172 -7.69 -0.95 9.64
N SER A 173 -7.81 0.19 8.95
CA SER A 173 -7.98 1.50 9.59
C SER A 173 -9.09 2.37 8.98
N HIS A 174 -9.68 1.96 7.86
CA HIS A 174 -10.67 2.76 7.14
C HIS A 174 -11.94 3.01 7.96
N ASP A 175 -12.52 1.96 8.56
CA ASP A 175 -13.81 2.05 9.29
C ASP A 175 -13.62 2.31 10.80
N ASP A 176 -12.52 1.81 11.37
CA ASP A 176 -12.13 2.05 12.76
C ASP A 176 -10.62 2.31 12.84
N ILE A 177 -10.25 3.57 13.04
CA ILE A 177 -8.85 3.98 13.14
C ILE A 177 -8.12 3.33 14.32
N THR A 178 -8.83 2.93 15.38
CA THR A 178 -8.21 2.35 16.59
C THR A 178 -7.62 0.97 16.33
N MET A 179 -8.10 0.28 15.30
CA MET A 179 -7.64 -1.05 14.90
C MET A 179 -6.21 -1.05 14.37
N LEU A 180 -5.67 0.09 13.93
CA LEU A 180 -4.29 0.18 13.47
C LEU A 180 -3.29 -0.32 14.52
N ARG A 181 -3.57 -0.13 15.81
CA ARG A 181 -2.67 -0.55 16.90
C ARG A 181 -2.41 -2.06 16.94
N ILE A 182 -3.37 -2.87 16.48
CA ILE A 182 -3.23 -4.33 16.58
C ILE A 182 -2.19 -4.91 15.61
N ILE A 183 -1.75 -4.12 14.63
CA ILE A 183 -0.76 -4.54 13.63
C ILE A 183 0.63 -3.94 13.86
N ASP A 184 0.84 -3.17 14.93
CA ASP A 184 2.12 -2.50 15.19
C ASP A 184 3.29 -3.49 15.24
N ASP A 185 3.17 -4.53 16.09
CA ASP A 185 4.19 -5.58 16.23
C ASP A 185 4.48 -6.30 14.90
N HIS A 186 3.47 -6.47 14.05
CA HIS A 186 3.61 -7.11 12.75
C HIS A 186 4.42 -6.26 11.77
N VAL A 187 4.12 -4.96 11.71
CA VAL A 187 4.81 -4.01 10.82
C VAL A 187 6.22 -3.73 11.34
N TYR A 188 6.41 -3.54 12.64
CA TYR A 188 7.71 -3.46 13.29
C TYR A 188 8.59 -4.68 12.96
N SER A 189 8.05 -5.88 13.17
CA SER A 189 8.76 -7.13 12.87
C SER A 189 9.15 -7.25 11.40
N PHE A 190 8.30 -6.74 10.50
CA PHE A 190 8.57 -6.71 9.08
C PHE A 190 9.75 -5.77 8.74
N PHE A 191 9.73 -4.53 9.23
CA PHE A 191 10.86 -3.59 9.02
C PHE A 191 12.16 -4.09 9.64
N LYS A 192 12.09 -4.69 10.83
CA LYS A 192 13.25 -5.31 11.48
C LYS A 192 13.87 -6.42 10.63
N LYS A 193 13.04 -7.27 10.02
CA LYS A 193 13.50 -8.30 9.08
C LYS A 193 14.15 -7.68 7.84
N LEU A 194 13.56 -6.64 7.25
CA LEU A 194 14.16 -5.95 6.10
C LEU A 194 15.55 -5.39 6.42
N LYS A 195 15.71 -4.76 7.60
CA LYS A 195 17.02 -4.25 8.07
C LYS A 195 18.06 -5.37 8.19
N ILE A 196 17.69 -6.52 8.74
CA ILE A 196 18.59 -7.68 8.89
C ILE A 196 19.03 -8.23 7.53
N LEU A 197 18.15 -8.16 6.53
CA LEU A 197 18.40 -8.67 5.18
C LEU A 197 19.14 -7.67 4.28
N ASP A 198 19.43 -6.46 4.76
CA ASP A 198 20.07 -5.37 4.00
C ASP A 198 19.37 -5.07 2.66
N ILE A 199 18.03 -5.09 2.69
CA ILE A 199 17.14 -4.83 1.54
C ILE A 199 16.75 -3.36 1.46
#